data_AF-A0A7W6ENT3-F1
#
_entry.id   AF-A0A7W6ENT3-F1
#
_cell.length_a   1.000
_cell.length_b   1.000
_cell.length_c   1.000
_cell.angle_alpha   90.00
_cell.angle_beta   90.00
_cell.angle_gamma   90.00
#
_symmetry.space_group_name_H-M   'P 1'
#
loop_
_entity.id
_entity.type
_entity.pdbx_description
1 polymer ?
#
loop_
_entity_poly.entity_id
_entity_poly.type
_entity_poly.pdbx_seq_one_letter_code
_entity_poly.pdbx_strand_id
1 'polypeptide(L)'
;MKVNKAHEIEKVAAVTEEVEASFKLIIAGLKNLNDQTSFVSNNHVTLQLFSSGFERIVKILLLLKDKYLTGNYPELQKAKNKFNNYDNGHGIEKMLDDLIKYSKDVEIMQRVPMVREDLNFIENNKSFREFLKIITEFSIRQRYYYIDTIILENSNQTFNPFDNFKKFIYSFGSETDLTQLTHQQEERLVIKGAIVCIEKGVTAISRFFTHGLGDFGKQFYGDFSSFIILNDKDLGKLKYLEKKKVPSNSYKAINPFSLSFLFIRLSSKSKTLYSKNYDNWAFTVDKVKVYFKKPNFYFTKIGQKVFALTGKTSTRFKTPTYFNSEKLKPKAYALYLLDEAKTLNEKQKTT
;
A
#
# COMPACT_ATOMS: atom_id res chain seq x y z
N MET A 1 -25.34 -18.06 -8.78
CA MET A 1 -25.41 -17.19 -7.59
C MET A 1 -25.11 -15.76 -8.01
N LYS A 2 -26.04 -14.80 -7.81
CA LYS A 2 -25.73 -13.37 -7.96
C LYS A 2 -24.81 -12.99 -6.80
N VAL A 3 -23.53 -12.78 -7.06
CA VAL A 3 -22.61 -12.20 -6.07
C VAL A 3 -23.23 -10.87 -5.63
N ASN A 4 -23.47 -10.70 -4.33
CA ASN A 4 -24.05 -9.48 -3.80
C ASN A 4 -23.04 -8.34 -4.05
N LYS A 5 -23.39 -7.43 -4.97
CA LYS A 5 -22.53 -6.30 -5.39
C LYS A 5 -22.16 -5.41 -4.19
N ALA A 6 -23.00 -5.33 -3.16
CA ALA A 6 -22.71 -4.62 -1.92
C ALA A 6 -21.53 -5.25 -1.16
N HIS A 7 -21.48 -6.58 -1.09
CA HIS A 7 -20.45 -7.32 -0.38
C HIS A 7 -19.08 -7.24 -1.09
N GLU A 8 -19.05 -7.22 -2.43
CA GLU A 8 -17.79 -6.99 -3.16
C GLU A 8 -17.25 -5.57 -2.96
N ILE A 9 -18.12 -4.57 -2.83
CA ILE A 9 -17.70 -3.19 -2.51
C ILE A 9 -17.06 -3.13 -1.12
N GLU A 10 -17.65 -3.80 -0.12
CA GLU A 10 -17.10 -3.89 1.24
C GLU A 10 -15.70 -4.53 1.25
N LYS A 11 -15.50 -5.60 0.48
CA LYS A 11 -14.17 -6.24 0.38
C LYS A 11 -13.12 -5.31 -0.19
N VAL A 12 -13.44 -4.55 -1.26
CA VAL A 12 -12.48 -3.61 -1.85
C VAL A 12 -12.19 -2.45 -0.90
N ALA A 13 -13.18 -1.97 -0.14
CA ALA A 13 -12.97 -0.97 0.91
C ALA A 13 -12.03 -1.52 2.01
N ALA A 14 -12.28 -2.75 2.48
CA ALA A 14 -11.42 -3.42 3.46
C ALA A 14 -9.98 -3.59 2.96
N VAL A 15 -9.79 -3.97 1.70
CA VAL A 15 -8.46 -4.01 1.08
C VAL A 15 -7.78 -2.65 1.12
N THR A 16 -8.51 -1.59 0.76
CA THR A 16 -7.95 -0.23 0.73
C THR A 16 -7.46 0.19 2.13
N GLU A 17 -8.28 -0.04 3.15
CA GLU A 17 -7.91 0.24 4.54
C GLU A 17 -6.70 -0.60 5.01
N GLU A 18 -6.63 -1.88 4.63
CA GLU A 18 -5.49 -2.74 4.96
C GLU A 18 -4.18 -2.31 4.26
N VAL A 19 -4.26 -1.93 2.98
CA VAL A 19 -3.10 -1.39 2.25
C VAL A 19 -2.66 -0.08 2.91
N GLU A 20 -3.58 0.87 3.13
CA GLU A 20 -3.25 2.15 3.77
C GLU A 20 -2.64 1.96 5.16
N ALA A 21 -3.24 1.11 6.00
CA ALA A 21 -2.73 0.81 7.33
C ALA A 21 -1.31 0.21 7.28
N SER A 22 -1.06 -0.72 6.36
CA SER A 22 0.25 -1.36 6.22
C SER A 22 1.37 -0.35 5.95
N PHE A 23 1.18 0.56 4.99
CA PHE A 23 2.16 1.58 4.66
C PHE A 23 2.29 2.64 5.76
N LYS A 24 1.19 3.04 6.42
CA LYS A 24 1.26 3.96 7.57
C LYS A 24 2.07 3.38 8.72
N LEU A 25 1.92 2.09 9.02
CA LEU A 25 2.70 1.41 10.06
C LEU A 25 4.18 1.38 9.71
N ILE A 26 4.54 1.05 8.46
CA ILE A 26 5.93 1.06 7.98
C ILE A 26 6.52 2.47 8.07
N ILE A 27 5.79 3.49 7.60
CA ILE A 27 6.21 4.91 7.68
C ILE A 27 6.43 5.31 9.14
N ALA A 28 5.53 4.94 10.04
CA ALA A 28 5.67 5.21 11.48
C ALA A 28 6.89 4.49 12.07
N GLY A 29 7.18 3.26 11.65
CA GLY A 29 8.38 2.52 12.03
C GLY A 29 9.67 3.21 11.57
N LEU A 30 9.72 3.64 10.31
CA LEU A 30 10.86 4.39 9.73
C LEU A 30 11.07 5.72 10.44
N LYS A 31 9.98 6.45 10.73
CA LYS A 31 10.04 7.68 11.52
C LYS A 31 10.57 7.41 12.92
N ASN A 32 10.01 6.42 13.61
CA ASN A 32 10.42 6.10 14.98
C ASN A 32 11.89 5.68 15.06
N LEU A 33 12.36 4.89 14.09
CA LEU A 33 13.77 4.53 13.94
C LEU A 33 14.65 5.76 13.68
N ASN A 34 14.22 6.66 12.78
CA ASN A 34 14.95 7.90 12.52
C ASN A 34 14.97 8.84 13.72
N ASP A 35 13.93 8.88 14.54
CA ASP A 35 13.85 9.78 15.69
C ASP A 35 14.66 9.26 16.89
N GLN A 36 15.23 8.05 16.81
CA GLN A 36 16.11 7.53 17.86
C GLN A 36 17.32 8.45 18.06
N THR A 37 17.58 8.77 19.32
CA THR A 37 18.70 9.61 19.78
C THR A 37 19.75 8.81 20.55
N SER A 38 19.52 7.50 20.74
CA SER A 38 20.43 6.59 21.43
C SER A 38 20.11 5.13 21.08
N PHE A 39 21.16 4.32 20.92
CA PHE A 39 21.08 2.88 20.70
C PHE A 39 20.49 2.05 21.84
N VAL A 40 20.42 2.61 23.05
CA VAL A 40 19.82 1.94 24.22
C VAL A 40 18.29 2.04 24.18
N SER A 41 17.74 2.79 23.23
CA SER A 41 16.29 2.92 23.08
C SER A 41 15.61 1.57 22.88
N ASN A 42 14.47 1.42 23.56
CA ASN A 42 13.66 0.22 23.46
C ASN A 42 13.07 0.14 22.05
N ASN A 43 13.54 -0.83 21.26
CA ASN A 43 13.10 -1.06 19.88
C ASN A 43 11.72 -1.73 19.76
N HIS A 44 11.00 -1.95 20.87
CA HIS A 44 9.69 -2.63 20.87
C HIS A 44 8.70 -1.96 19.93
N VAL A 45 8.55 -0.64 20.04
CA VAL A 45 7.61 0.12 19.19
C VAL A 45 8.01 0.02 17.72
N THR A 46 9.30 0.19 17.42
CA THR A 46 9.83 0.09 16.06
C THR A 46 9.55 -1.30 15.45
N LEU A 47 9.88 -2.36 16.19
CA LEU A 47 9.67 -3.75 15.78
C LEU A 47 8.19 -4.08 15.60
N GLN A 48 7.32 -3.62 16.51
CA GLN A 48 5.88 -3.82 16.43
C GLN A 48 5.27 -3.13 15.19
N LEU A 49 5.71 -1.91 14.89
CA LEU A 49 5.26 -1.15 13.72
C LEU A 49 5.70 -1.85 12.42
N PHE A 50 6.97 -2.25 12.32
CA PHE A 50 7.46 -2.97 11.16
C PHE A 50 6.81 -4.33 10.99
N SER A 51 6.77 -5.15 12.04
CA SER A 51 6.22 -6.49 11.95
C SER A 51 4.74 -6.47 11.54
N SER A 52 3.95 -5.56 12.11
CA SER A 52 2.54 -5.38 11.76
C SER A 52 2.36 -4.86 10.34
N GLY A 53 3.17 -3.89 9.92
CA GLY A 53 3.10 -3.30 8.58
C GLY A 53 3.48 -4.29 7.48
N PHE A 54 4.63 -4.97 7.63
CA PHE A 54 5.11 -5.97 6.68
C PHE A 54 4.23 -7.22 6.63
N GLU A 55 3.69 -7.69 7.76
CA GLU A 55 2.76 -8.83 7.78
C GLU A 55 1.47 -8.49 7.01
N ARG A 56 0.88 -7.32 7.25
CA ARG A 56 -0.35 -6.88 6.57
C ARG A 56 -0.16 -6.74 5.06
N ILE A 57 0.93 -6.09 4.62
CA ILE A 57 1.18 -5.88 3.18
C ILE A 57 1.37 -7.20 2.42
N VAL A 58 2.10 -8.18 2.98
CA VAL A 58 2.27 -9.48 2.29
C VAL A 58 0.98 -10.30 2.32
N LYS A 59 0.21 -10.27 3.43
CA LYS A 59 -1.11 -10.91 3.50
C LYS A 59 -2.06 -10.36 2.46
N ILE A 60 -2.17 -9.03 2.35
CA ILE A 60 -3.09 -8.42 1.39
C ILE A 60 -2.65 -8.70 -0.04
N LEU A 61 -1.35 -8.67 -0.34
CA LEU A 61 -0.83 -9.07 -1.65
C LEU A 61 -1.16 -10.52 -2.00
N LEU A 62 -1.09 -11.46 -1.06
CA LEU A 62 -1.50 -12.85 -1.27
C LEU A 62 -3.01 -12.99 -1.52
N LEU A 63 -3.85 -12.19 -0.85
CA LEU A 63 -5.30 -12.18 -1.12
C LEU A 63 -5.61 -11.57 -2.50
N LEU A 64 -4.90 -10.51 -2.87
CA LEU A 64 -5.04 -9.88 -4.19
C LEU A 64 -4.51 -10.77 -5.31
N LYS A 65 -3.42 -11.51 -5.08
CA LYS A 65 -2.92 -12.56 -5.99
C LYS A 65 -4.02 -13.59 -6.29
N ASP A 66 -4.66 -14.14 -5.25
CA ASP A 66 -5.74 -15.11 -5.44
C ASP A 66 -6.92 -14.52 -6.21
N LYS A 67 -7.35 -13.30 -5.84
CA LYS A 67 -8.43 -12.58 -6.53
C LYS A 67 -8.09 -12.33 -8.00
N TYR A 68 -6.85 -11.99 -8.29
CA TYR A 68 -6.36 -11.76 -9.65
C TYR A 68 -6.36 -13.05 -10.48
N LEU A 69 -5.87 -14.16 -9.92
CA LEU A 69 -5.76 -15.44 -10.63
C LEU A 69 -7.10 -16.16 -10.81
N THR A 70 -8.00 -16.08 -9.82
CA THR A 70 -9.24 -16.87 -9.78
C THR A 70 -10.51 -16.05 -10.02
N GLY A 71 -10.38 -14.73 -10.07
CA GLY A 71 -11.51 -13.79 -10.09
C GLY A 71 -12.24 -13.65 -8.75
N ASN A 72 -11.88 -14.41 -7.70
CA ASN A 72 -12.56 -14.41 -6.40
C ASN A 72 -11.59 -14.31 -5.22
N TYR A 73 -12.01 -13.63 -4.14
CA TYR A 73 -11.28 -13.71 -2.88
C TYR A 73 -11.43 -15.11 -2.29
N PRO A 74 -10.44 -15.64 -1.57
CA PRO A 74 -10.53 -16.97 -0.97
C PRO A 74 -11.72 -17.05 0.01
N GLU A 75 -12.45 -18.16 -0.06
CA GLU A 75 -13.59 -18.44 0.84
C GLU A 75 -13.13 -18.61 2.29
N LEU A 76 -13.96 -18.22 3.25
CA LEU A 76 -13.64 -18.15 4.69
C LEU A 76 -12.94 -19.42 5.22
N GLN A 77 -13.43 -20.60 4.82
CA GLN A 77 -12.91 -21.89 5.29
C GLN A 77 -11.52 -22.20 4.72
N LYS A 78 -11.27 -21.79 3.47
CA LYS A 78 -9.94 -21.86 2.84
C LYS A 78 -9.01 -20.76 3.35
N ALA A 79 -9.54 -19.57 3.68
CA ALA A 79 -8.77 -18.44 4.19
C ALA A 79 -8.21 -18.69 5.60
N LYS A 80 -9.00 -19.31 6.50
CA LYS A 80 -8.51 -19.71 7.84
C LYS A 80 -7.34 -20.69 7.77
N ASN A 81 -7.36 -21.62 6.82
CA ASN A 81 -6.27 -22.59 6.64
C ASN A 81 -5.11 -22.02 5.81
N LYS A 82 -5.37 -21.05 4.93
CA LYS A 82 -4.35 -20.46 4.06
C LYS A 82 -3.19 -19.87 4.86
N PHE A 83 -3.50 -19.03 5.84
CA PHE A 83 -2.45 -18.36 6.61
C PHE A 83 -1.75 -19.30 7.61
N ASN A 84 -2.37 -20.41 7.99
CA ASN A 84 -1.75 -21.40 8.87
C ASN A 84 -0.46 -22.00 8.28
N ASN A 85 -0.38 -22.10 6.95
CA ASN A 85 0.82 -22.58 6.26
C ASN A 85 2.02 -21.61 6.37
N TYR A 86 1.79 -20.39 6.86
CA TYR A 86 2.81 -19.36 7.05
C TYR A 86 2.97 -19.05 8.54
N ASP A 87 3.35 -20.06 9.34
CA ASP A 87 3.57 -19.95 10.79
C ASP A 87 2.37 -19.33 11.53
N ASN A 88 1.19 -19.94 11.34
CA ASN A 88 -0.08 -19.45 11.89
C ASN A 88 -0.41 -18.00 11.48
N GLY A 89 0.07 -17.59 10.31
CA GLY A 89 -0.16 -16.29 9.71
C GLY A 89 0.85 -15.23 10.08
N HIS A 90 1.93 -15.57 10.78
CA HIS A 90 2.96 -14.62 11.20
C HIS A 90 4.28 -14.75 10.43
N GLY A 91 4.41 -15.77 9.56
CA GLY A 91 5.59 -16.05 8.74
C GLY A 91 5.74 -15.10 7.57
N ILE A 92 6.23 -13.87 7.83
CA ILE A 92 6.39 -12.81 6.81
C ILE A 92 7.32 -13.28 5.68
N GLU A 93 8.45 -13.91 6.02
CA GLU A 93 9.40 -14.44 5.04
C GLU A 93 8.73 -15.44 4.08
N LYS A 94 8.04 -16.46 4.63
CA LYS A 94 7.37 -17.48 3.82
C LYS A 94 6.30 -16.89 2.90
N MET A 95 5.56 -15.88 3.38
CA MET A 95 4.56 -15.18 2.57
C MET A 95 5.21 -14.39 1.43
N LEU A 96 6.34 -13.73 1.70
CA LEU A 96 7.10 -13.02 0.68
C LEU A 96 7.71 -13.98 -0.35
N ASP A 97 8.23 -15.12 0.07
CA ASP A 97 8.83 -16.13 -0.82
C ASP A 97 7.78 -16.69 -1.81
N ASP A 98 6.54 -16.87 -1.38
CA ASP A 98 5.43 -17.27 -2.25
C ASP A 98 5.05 -16.17 -3.26
N LEU A 99 5.17 -14.89 -2.88
CA LEU A 99 5.02 -13.77 -3.81
C LEU A 99 6.19 -13.71 -4.81
N ILE A 100 7.43 -13.87 -4.35
CA ILE A 100 8.62 -13.91 -5.21
C ILE A 100 8.51 -15.07 -6.22
N LYS A 101 8.11 -16.27 -5.77
CA LYS A 101 7.85 -17.40 -6.65
C LYS A 101 6.81 -17.05 -7.72
N TYR A 102 5.68 -16.47 -7.32
CA TYR A 102 4.67 -15.99 -8.25
C TYR A 102 5.23 -14.99 -9.27
N SER A 103 6.10 -14.06 -8.84
CA SER A 103 6.66 -13.04 -9.74
C SER A 103 7.47 -13.62 -10.90
N LYS A 104 8.07 -14.81 -10.73
CA LYS A 104 8.86 -15.50 -11.76
C LYS A 104 8.01 -15.90 -12.97
N ASP A 105 6.72 -16.15 -12.76
CA ASP A 105 5.76 -16.51 -13.80
C ASP A 105 5.07 -15.28 -14.43
N VAL A 106 5.32 -14.08 -13.93
CA VAL A 106 4.71 -12.84 -14.42
C VAL A 106 5.66 -12.13 -15.40
N GLU A 107 5.41 -12.27 -16.71
CA GLU A 107 6.28 -11.76 -17.79
C GLU A 107 6.70 -10.29 -17.59
N ILE A 108 5.76 -9.40 -17.25
CA ILE A 108 6.05 -7.98 -17.10
C ILE A 108 7.00 -7.69 -15.93
N MET A 109 6.97 -8.50 -14.86
CA MET A 109 7.88 -8.35 -13.73
C MET A 109 9.30 -8.83 -14.07
N GLN A 110 9.43 -9.79 -14.98
CA GLN A 110 10.72 -10.30 -15.45
C GLN A 110 11.34 -9.43 -16.55
N ARG A 111 10.50 -8.76 -17.36
CA ARG A 111 10.93 -7.96 -18.51
C ARG A 111 11.45 -6.58 -18.14
N VAL A 112 10.94 -5.96 -17.07
CA VAL A 112 11.31 -4.59 -16.69
C VAL A 112 12.57 -4.61 -15.80
N PRO A 113 13.72 -4.05 -16.24
CA PRO A 113 15.00 -4.19 -15.53
C PRO A 113 14.96 -3.76 -14.06
N MET A 114 14.41 -2.57 -13.78
CA MET A 114 14.27 -2.04 -12.42
C MET A 114 13.41 -2.96 -11.53
N VAL A 115 12.36 -3.59 -12.08
CA VAL A 115 11.52 -4.53 -11.32
C VAL A 115 12.30 -5.80 -11.01
N ARG A 116 13.10 -6.29 -11.95
CA ARG A 116 13.96 -7.46 -11.73
C ARG A 116 15.04 -7.19 -10.69
N GLU A 117 15.64 -6.00 -10.68
CA GLU A 117 16.59 -5.57 -9.65
C GLU A 117 15.93 -5.52 -8.27
N ASP A 118 14.73 -4.94 -8.19
CA ASP A 118 13.92 -4.89 -6.98
C ASP A 118 13.57 -6.31 -6.46
N LEU A 119 13.16 -7.22 -7.36
CA LEU A 119 12.90 -8.62 -7.03
C LEU A 119 14.15 -9.34 -6.53
N ASN A 120 15.28 -9.14 -7.21
CA ASN A 120 16.56 -9.70 -6.78
C ASN A 120 16.98 -9.17 -5.41
N PHE A 121 16.70 -7.90 -5.10
CA PHE A 121 16.97 -7.33 -3.78
C PHE A 121 16.18 -8.05 -2.69
N ILE A 122 14.85 -8.22 -2.85
CA ILE A 122 14.03 -8.86 -1.80
C ILE A 122 14.27 -10.38 -1.69
N GLU A 123 14.76 -11.02 -2.75
CA GLU A 123 15.12 -12.44 -2.76
C GLU A 123 16.50 -12.68 -2.12
N ASN A 124 17.51 -11.87 -2.50
CA ASN A 124 18.92 -12.21 -2.27
C ASN A 124 19.68 -11.23 -1.37
N ASN A 125 19.14 -10.05 -1.02
CA ASN A 125 19.85 -9.12 -0.15
C ASN A 125 19.89 -9.62 1.29
N LYS A 126 21.07 -10.02 1.77
CA LYS A 126 21.28 -10.59 3.11
C LYS A 126 20.76 -9.70 4.23
N SER A 127 21.04 -8.39 4.19
CA SER A 127 20.60 -7.47 5.22
C SER A 127 19.08 -7.36 5.28
N PHE A 128 18.41 -7.26 4.13
CA PHE A 128 16.95 -7.22 4.08
C PHE A 128 16.32 -8.54 4.54
N ARG A 129 16.89 -9.69 4.17
CA ARG A 129 16.44 -11.01 4.65
C ARG A 129 16.61 -11.14 6.17
N GLU A 130 17.72 -10.69 6.72
CA GLU A 130 17.93 -10.69 8.17
C GLU A 130 16.92 -9.78 8.88
N PHE A 131 16.62 -8.61 8.33
CA PHE A 131 15.56 -7.75 8.83
C PHE A 131 14.19 -8.45 8.86
N LEU A 132 13.81 -9.13 7.77
CA LEU A 132 12.54 -9.88 7.69
C LEU A 132 12.47 -11.01 8.73
N LYS A 133 13.58 -11.72 8.93
CA LYS A 133 13.69 -12.75 9.96
C LYS A 133 13.45 -12.19 11.36
N ILE A 134 14.10 -11.07 11.69
CA ILE A 134 13.96 -10.40 12.99
C ILE A 134 12.49 -10.02 13.26
N ILE A 135 11.82 -9.38 12.30
CA ILE A 135 10.42 -8.96 12.50
C ILE A 135 9.45 -10.15 12.48
N THR A 136 9.78 -11.24 11.78
CA THR A 136 9.01 -12.49 11.79
C THR A 136 9.08 -13.15 13.16
N GLU A 137 10.28 -13.35 13.70
CA GLU A 137 10.48 -13.94 15.04
C GLU A 137 9.86 -13.08 16.15
N PHE A 138 9.96 -11.75 16.01
CA PHE A 138 9.25 -10.81 16.89
C PHE A 138 7.74 -11.07 16.89
N SER A 139 7.11 -11.19 15.71
CA SER A 139 5.67 -11.44 15.58
C SER A 139 5.21 -12.79 16.15
N ILE A 140 5.98 -13.86 15.91
CA ILE A 140 5.61 -15.23 16.28
C ILE A 140 5.76 -15.45 17.78
N ARG A 141 6.91 -15.10 18.37
CA ARG A 141 7.28 -15.62 19.71
C ARG A 141 7.76 -14.57 20.70
N GLN A 142 8.18 -13.39 20.26
CA GLN A 142 9.04 -12.54 21.08
C GLN A 142 8.51 -11.12 21.34
N ARG A 143 7.21 -10.89 21.11
CA ARG A 143 6.52 -9.63 21.49
C ARG A 143 6.64 -9.30 22.98
N TYR A 144 6.73 -10.35 23.81
CA TYR A 144 6.84 -10.26 25.26
C TYR A 144 8.17 -10.79 25.79
N TYR A 145 9.22 -10.81 24.95
CA TYR A 145 10.54 -11.37 25.31
C TYR A 145 10.99 -10.99 26.73
N TYR A 146 10.97 -9.71 27.09
CA TYR A 146 11.41 -9.27 28.42
C TYR A 146 10.50 -9.76 29.55
N ILE A 147 9.19 -9.90 29.32
CA ILE A 147 8.26 -10.49 30.30
C ILE A 147 8.58 -11.98 30.46
N ASP A 148 8.80 -12.69 29.36
CA ASP A 148 9.18 -14.10 29.36
C ASP A 148 10.53 -14.30 30.06
N THR A 149 11.50 -13.39 29.88
CA THR A 149 12.78 -13.39 30.62
C THR A 149 12.60 -13.21 32.12
N ILE A 150 11.63 -12.39 32.54
CA ILE A 150 11.36 -12.15 33.97
C ILE A 150 10.71 -13.39 34.62
N ILE A 151 9.79 -14.05 33.91
CA ILE A 151 8.91 -15.09 34.48
C ILE A 151 9.45 -16.51 34.28
N LEU A 152 10.11 -16.79 33.16
CA LEU A 152 10.54 -18.15 32.81
C LEU A 152 11.96 -18.42 33.33
N GLU A 153 12.10 -19.45 34.17
CA GLU A 153 13.39 -19.95 34.65
C GLU A 153 14.32 -20.37 33.49
N ASN A 154 13.74 -20.82 32.36
CA ASN A 154 14.42 -21.16 31.11
C ASN A 154 13.81 -20.38 29.93
N SER A 155 13.91 -19.05 29.95
CA SER A 155 13.48 -18.22 28.81
C SER A 155 14.20 -18.65 27.51
N ASN A 156 13.54 -18.48 26.36
CA ASN A 156 14.07 -18.93 25.07
C ASN A 156 15.28 -18.07 24.66
N GLN A 157 16.48 -18.49 25.06
CA GLN A 157 17.73 -17.75 24.86
C GLN A 157 18.23 -17.77 23.40
N THR A 158 17.61 -18.58 22.53
CA THR A 158 18.14 -18.83 21.18
C THR A 158 17.97 -17.64 20.23
N PHE A 159 16.96 -16.78 20.45
CA PHE A 159 16.73 -15.62 19.58
C PHE A 159 16.12 -14.44 20.33
N ASN A 160 16.90 -13.36 20.50
CA ASN A 160 16.44 -12.07 21.01
C ASN A 160 16.23 -11.09 19.84
N PRO A 161 14.99 -10.74 19.43
CA PRO A 161 14.76 -9.84 18.30
C PRO A 161 15.29 -8.43 18.56
N PHE A 162 15.35 -7.98 19.82
CA PHE A 162 15.84 -6.64 20.16
C PHE A 162 17.35 -6.53 19.92
N ASP A 163 18.11 -7.53 20.36
CA ASP A 163 19.56 -7.57 20.15
C ASP A 163 19.91 -7.82 18.69
N ASN A 164 19.18 -8.73 18.03
CA ASN A 164 19.38 -8.97 16.59
C ASN A 164 19.04 -7.74 15.76
N PHE A 165 18.00 -6.96 16.13
CA PHE A 165 17.71 -5.69 15.46
C PHE A 165 18.82 -4.65 15.63
N LYS A 166 19.41 -4.55 16.83
CA LYS A 166 20.59 -3.71 17.05
C LYS A 166 21.76 -4.14 16.17
N LYS A 167 22.07 -5.45 16.15
CA LYS A 167 23.13 -6.03 15.31
C LYS A 167 22.90 -5.76 13.82
N PHE A 168 21.65 -5.89 13.36
CA PHE A 168 21.25 -5.54 12.00
C PHE A 168 21.57 -4.08 11.68
N ILE A 169 21.22 -3.13 12.56
CA ILE A 169 21.55 -1.71 12.36
C ILE A 169 23.07 -1.52 12.30
N TYR A 170 23.84 -2.05 13.24
CA TYR A 170 25.31 -1.91 13.25
C TYR A 170 26.01 -2.52 12.05
N SER A 171 25.41 -3.53 11.42
CA SER A 171 25.98 -4.15 10.21
C SER A 171 26.18 -3.16 9.06
N PHE A 172 25.50 -2.01 9.06
CA PHE A 172 25.68 -0.97 8.05
C PHE A 172 26.91 -0.07 8.29
N GLY A 173 27.57 -0.20 9.44
CA GLY A 173 28.82 0.52 9.75
C GLY A 173 30.09 -0.28 9.44
N SER A 174 29.99 -1.60 9.21
CA SER A 174 31.16 -2.50 9.19
C SER A 174 32.13 -2.28 8.02
N GLU A 175 31.69 -1.64 6.95
CA GLU A 175 32.51 -1.34 5.76
C GLU A 175 32.98 0.12 5.71
N THR A 176 32.63 0.93 6.70
CA THR A 176 33.00 2.35 6.76
C THR A 176 34.11 2.56 7.80
N ASP A 177 35.09 3.41 7.50
CA ASP A 177 36.03 3.87 8.53
C ASP A 177 35.30 4.82 9.49
N LEU A 178 35.01 4.32 10.69
CA LEU A 178 34.29 5.05 11.73
C LEU A 178 35.23 5.83 12.66
N THR A 179 36.56 5.70 12.52
CA THR A 179 37.54 6.25 13.48
C THR A 179 37.52 7.78 13.60
N GLN A 180 37.02 8.46 12.58
CA GLN A 180 36.91 9.92 12.52
C GLN A 180 35.51 10.45 12.89
N LEU A 181 34.56 9.57 13.21
CA LEU A 181 33.19 9.95 13.55
C LEU A 181 33.00 10.04 15.06
N THR A 182 32.22 11.02 15.49
CA THR A 182 31.63 11.00 16.83
C THR A 182 30.63 9.85 16.93
N HIS A 183 30.39 9.34 18.15
CA HIS A 183 29.35 8.33 18.39
C HIS A 183 28.01 8.72 17.76
N GLN A 184 27.58 9.98 17.92
CA GLN A 184 26.31 10.45 17.35
C GLN A 184 26.27 10.38 15.81
N GLN A 185 27.39 10.68 15.14
CA GLN A 185 27.49 10.60 13.68
C GLN A 185 27.49 9.15 13.20
N GLU A 186 28.19 8.27 13.92
CA GLU A 186 28.14 6.82 13.68
C GLU A 186 26.71 6.30 13.80
N GLU A 187 25.97 6.62 14.89
CA GLU A 187 24.58 6.17 15.05
C GLU A 187 23.70 6.61 13.88
N ARG A 188 23.84 7.87 13.47
CA ARG A 188 23.07 8.43 12.37
C ARG A 188 23.40 7.73 11.04
N LEU A 189 24.66 7.37 10.82
CA LEU A 189 25.09 6.67 9.61
C LEU A 189 24.47 5.27 9.55
N VAL A 190 24.60 4.48 10.62
CA VAL A 190 24.11 3.10 10.63
C VAL A 190 22.58 3.02 10.60
N ILE A 191 21.88 3.92 11.33
CA ILE A 191 20.42 4.05 11.28
C ILE A 191 19.97 4.39 9.85
N LYS A 192 20.66 5.33 9.19
CA LYS A 192 20.34 5.69 7.81
C LYS A 192 20.54 4.52 6.85
N GLY A 193 21.59 3.72 7.02
CA GLY A 193 21.82 2.49 6.25
C GLY A 193 20.66 1.49 6.39
N ALA A 194 20.22 1.26 7.63
CA ALA A 194 19.05 0.42 7.91
C ALA A 194 17.77 0.97 7.27
N ILE A 195 17.50 2.27 7.38
CA ILE A 195 16.35 2.94 6.74
C ILE A 195 16.39 2.72 5.21
N VAL A 196 17.53 2.95 4.57
CA VAL A 196 17.70 2.75 3.12
C VAL A 196 17.40 1.30 2.72
N CYS A 197 17.90 0.33 3.48
CA CYS A 197 17.64 -1.09 3.24
C CYS A 197 16.13 -1.42 3.31
N ILE A 198 15.47 -0.94 4.36
CA ILE A 198 14.03 -1.17 4.57
C ILE A 198 13.21 -0.47 3.48
N GLU A 199 13.50 0.79 3.14
CA GLU A 199 12.81 1.53 2.08
C GLU A 199 12.95 0.86 0.70
N LYS A 200 14.13 0.31 0.36
CA LYS A 200 14.32 -0.48 -0.85
C LYS A 200 13.43 -1.72 -0.85
N GLY A 201 13.37 -2.44 0.28
CA GLY A 201 12.48 -3.58 0.44
C GLY A 201 11.01 -3.25 0.25
N VAL A 202 10.53 -2.15 0.83
CA VAL A 202 9.15 -1.67 0.68
C VAL A 202 8.86 -1.27 -0.77
N THR A 203 9.81 -0.60 -1.42
CA THR A 203 9.70 -0.22 -2.83
C THR A 203 9.56 -1.44 -3.73
N ALA A 204 10.39 -2.45 -3.50
CA ALA A 204 10.35 -3.71 -4.22
C ALA A 204 9.05 -4.50 -3.99
N ILE A 205 8.58 -4.61 -2.75
CA ILE A 205 7.27 -5.22 -2.43
C ILE A 205 6.13 -4.45 -3.12
N SER A 206 6.24 -3.13 -3.22
CA SER A 206 5.24 -2.32 -3.91
C SER A 206 5.16 -2.60 -5.42
N ARG A 207 6.17 -3.25 -6.03
CA ARG A 207 6.13 -3.66 -7.45
C ARG A 207 5.07 -4.70 -7.73
N PHE A 208 4.68 -5.52 -6.74
CA PHE A 208 3.58 -6.47 -6.90
C PHE A 208 2.25 -5.77 -7.22
N PHE A 209 1.96 -4.62 -6.59
CA PHE A 209 0.76 -3.85 -6.91
C PHE A 209 0.78 -3.26 -8.32
N THR A 210 1.95 -2.84 -8.81
CA THR A 210 2.07 -2.10 -10.08
C THR A 210 2.30 -2.99 -11.30
N HIS A 211 3.00 -4.11 -11.12
CA HIS A 211 3.46 -4.99 -12.18
C HIS A 211 3.03 -6.45 -11.96
N GLY A 212 2.77 -6.90 -10.73
CA GLY A 212 2.35 -8.27 -10.45
C GLY A 212 0.86 -8.51 -10.74
N LEU A 213 0.00 -7.56 -10.36
CA LEU A 213 -1.46 -7.76 -10.29
C LEU A 213 -2.25 -7.01 -11.38
N GLY A 214 -1.60 -6.70 -12.50
CA GLY A 214 -2.21 -5.99 -13.63
C GLY A 214 -2.82 -4.64 -13.25
N ASP A 215 -3.95 -4.30 -13.87
CA ASP A 215 -4.68 -3.06 -13.55
C ASP A 215 -5.47 -3.12 -12.24
N PHE A 216 -5.66 -4.32 -11.68
CA PHE A 216 -6.33 -4.51 -10.40
C PHE A 216 -5.47 -4.00 -9.24
N GLY A 217 -4.19 -4.37 -9.19
CA GLY A 217 -3.28 -3.88 -8.14
C GLY A 217 -3.05 -2.36 -8.20
N LYS A 218 -3.07 -1.75 -9.39
CA LYS A 218 -2.90 -0.30 -9.58
C LYS A 218 -4.03 0.54 -8.99
N GLN A 219 -5.17 -0.06 -8.63
CA GLN A 219 -6.29 0.65 -8.02
C GLN A 219 -5.93 1.22 -6.64
N PHE A 220 -4.98 0.60 -5.95
CA PHE A 220 -4.51 0.99 -4.62
C PHE A 220 -3.29 1.94 -4.65
N TYR A 221 -2.96 2.50 -5.83
CA TYR A 221 -1.76 3.32 -6.03
C TYR A 221 -1.65 4.51 -5.06
N GLY A 222 -2.77 5.10 -4.65
CA GLY A 222 -2.78 6.23 -3.73
C GLY A 222 -2.02 5.94 -2.43
N ASP A 223 -2.18 4.73 -1.91
CA ASP A 223 -1.75 4.34 -0.56
C ASP A 223 -0.24 4.03 -0.47
N PHE A 224 0.38 3.67 -1.60
CA PHE A 224 1.79 3.27 -1.67
C PHE A 224 2.65 4.14 -2.61
N SER A 225 2.03 5.10 -3.31
CA SER A 225 2.70 5.95 -4.30
C SER A 225 3.95 6.65 -3.76
N SER A 226 3.97 6.96 -2.47
CA SER A 226 5.10 7.60 -1.80
C SER A 226 6.39 6.78 -1.86
N PHE A 227 6.30 5.45 -1.84
CA PHE A 227 7.42 4.53 -1.92
C PHE A 227 7.83 4.22 -3.36
N ILE A 228 6.87 4.00 -4.27
CA ILE A 228 7.16 3.68 -5.67
C ILE A 228 7.89 4.79 -6.43
N ILE A 229 7.76 6.04 -5.98
CA ILE A 229 8.39 7.22 -6.59
C ILE A 229 9.80 7.46 -6.01
N LEU A 230 10.18 6.77 -4.93
CA LEU A 230 11.54 6.85 -4.40
C LEU A 230 12.52 6.34 -5.45
N ASN A 231 13.47 7.19 -5.79
CA ASN A 231 14.66 6.84 -6.56
C ASN A 231 15.84 6.71 -5.59
N ASP A 232 16.94 6.10 -6.02
CA ASP A 232 18.06 5.79 -5.12
C ASP A 232 18.58 7.01 -4.37
N LYS A 233 18.59 8.18 -5.01
CA LYS A 233 18.99 9.46 -4.42
C LYS A 233 18.07 9.97 -3.30
N ASP A 234 16.85 9.47 -3.22
CA ASP A 234 15.84 9.89 -2.25
C ASP A 234 15.70 8.92 -1.07
N LEU A 235 16.35 7.76 -1.14
CA LEU A 235 16.39 6.80 -0.04
C LEU A 235 17.14 7.38 1.18
N GLY A 236 16.65 7.06 2.37
CA GLY A 236 17.16 7.56 3.65
C GLY A 236 16.81 9.01 3.94
N LYS A 237 16.10 9.72 3.04
CA LYS A 237 15.69 11.12 3.23
C LYS A 237 14.29 11.27 3.80
N LEU A 238 13.51 10.18 3.88
CA LEU A 238 12.16 10.15 4.45
C LEU A 238 11.20 11.19 3.82
N LYS A 239 11.36 11.49 2.53
CA LYS A 239 10.56 12.54 1.84
C LYS A 239 9.05 12.32 1.88
N TYR A 240 8.60 11.12 2.20
CA TYR A 240 7.18 10.80 2.39
C TYR A 240 6.62 11.21 3.76
N LEU A 241 7.47 11.60 4.70
CA LEU A 241 7.07 12.28 5.93
C LEU A 241 6.77 13.76 5.70
N GLU A 242 7.34 14.36 4.66
CA GLU A 242 7.04 15.74 4.29
C GLU A 242 5.58 15.84 3.81
N LYS A 243 4.84 16.84 4.33
CA LYS A 243 3.51 17.15 3.82
C LYS A 243 3.62 17.61 2.37
N LYS A 244 3.45 16.67 1.43
CA LYS A 244 3.35 17.02 0.00
C LYS A 244 2.14 17.92 -0.19
N LYS A 245 2.38 19.16 -0.64
CA LYS A 245 1.32 20.01 -1.21
C LYS A 245 0.86 19.38 -2.51
N VAL A 246 -0.10 18.46 -2.45
CA VAL A 246 -0.65 17.86 -3.67
C VAL A 246 -1.34 18.99 -4.44
N PRO A 247 -0.94 19.30 -5.69
CA PRO A 247 -1.57 20.38 -6.45
C PRO A 247 -3.09 20.20 -6.55
N SER A 248 -3.57 18.95 -6.54
CA SER A 248 -5.01 18.64 -6.53
C SER A 248 -5.77 19.11 -5.31
N ASN A 249 -5.11 19.32 -4.17
CA ASN A 249 -5.75 19.88 -2.98
C ASN A 249 -6.08 21.37 -3.16
N SER A 250 -5.43 22.05 -4.12
CA SER A 250 -5.77 23.42 -4.51
C SER A 250 -6.82 23.49 -5.61
N TYR A 251 -7.15 22.37 -6.26
CA TYR A 251 -8.12 22.37 -7.35
C TYR A 251 -9.52 22.57 -6.81
N LYS A 252 -10.30 23.41 -7.50
CA LYS A 252 -11.71 23.60 -7.22
C LYS A 252 -12.54 22.64 -8.07
N ALA A 253 -13.57 22.05 -7.47
CA ALA A 253 -14.52 21.24 -8.22
C ALA A 253 -15.13 22.07 -9.34
N ILE A 254 -15.28 21.46 -10.51
CA ILE A 254 -15.78 22.16 -11.69
C ILE A 254 -17.26 22.49 -11.47
N ASN A 255 -17.64 23.75 -11.73
CA ASN A 255 -19.03 24.16 -11.74
C ASN A 255 -19.74 23.50 -12.94
N PRO A 256 -20.84 22.74 -12.75
CA PRO A 256 -21.57 22.07 -13.82
C PRO A 256 -22.22 23.02 -14.83
N PHE A 257 -22.29 24.32 -14.53
CA PHE A 257 -22.78 25.37 -15.42
C PHE A 257 -21.65 26.13 -16.13
N SER A 258 -20.38 25.77 -15.89
CA SER A 258 -19.25 26.38 -16.58
C SER A 258 -19.16 25.95 -18.05
N LEU A 259 -18.65 26.85 -18.91
CA LEU A 259 -18.34 26.54 -20.31
C LEU A 259 -17.38 25.35 -20.44
N SER A 260 -16.37 25.26 -19.57
CA SER A 260 -15.42 24.15 -19.57
C SER A 260 -16.10 22.80 -19.34
N PHE A 261 -17.08 22.74 -18.45
CA PHE A 261 -17.87 21.52 -18.26
C PHE A 261 -18.86 21.27 -19.39
N LEU A 262 -19.42 22.31 -19.99
CA LEU A 262 -20.32 22.16 -21.14
C LEU A 262 -19.60 21.40 -22.27
N PHE A 263 -18.36 21.77 -22.60
CA PHE A 263 -17.55 21.04 -23.58
C PHE A 263 -17.29 19.59 -23.18
N ILE A 264 -17.00 19.33 -21.89
CA ILE A 264 -16.85 17.96 -21.39
C ILE A 264 -18.15 17.19 -21.59
N ARG A 265 -19.27 17.74 -21.15
CA ARG A 265 -20.60 17.12 -21.23
C ARG A 265 -21.02 16.82 -22.66
N LEU A 266 -20.82 17.75 -23.59
CA LEU A 266 -21.17 17.58 -25.01
C LEU A 266 -20.34 16.49 -25.69
N SER A 267 -19.09 16.30 -25.25
CA SER A 267 -18.16 15.30 -25.80
C SER A 267 -18.07 14.02 -24.97
N SER A 268 -18.97 13.80 -24.00
CA SER A 268 -18.90 12.64 -23.09
C SER A 268 -20.18 11.82 -23.11
N LYS A 269 -20.02 10.50 -23.06
CA LYS A 269 -21.10 9.59 -22.67
C LYS A 269 -21.38 9.74 -21.18
N SER A 270 -22.61 9.51 -20.73
CA SER A 270 -22.95 9.65 -19.31
C SER A 270 -24.04 8.71 -18.84
N LYS A 271 -24.02 8.39 -17.53
CA LYS A 271 -25.04 7.56 -16.86
C LYS A 271 -25.38 8.17 -15.51
N THR A 272 -26.67 8.26 -15.19
CA THR A 272 -27.14 8.67 -13.86
C THR A 272 -27.34 7.43 -13.00
N LEU A 273 -26.78 7.47 -11.80
CA LEU A 273 -26.92 6.44 -10.77
C LEU A 273 -27.81 7.00 -9.67
N TYR A 274 -28.70 6.16 -9.13
CA TYR A 274 -29.67 6.54 -8.11
C TYR A 274 -29.42 5.73 -6.84
N SER A 275 -29.55 6.36 -5.67
CA SER A 275 -29.35 5.75 -4.35
C SER A 275 -30.13 4.45 -4.18
N LYS A 276 -31.40 4.44 -4.58
CA LYS A 276 -32.29 3.27 -4.54
C LYS A 276 -31.79 2.02 -5.29
N ASN A 277 -30.80 2.17 -6.18
CA ASN A 277 -30.24 1.07 -6.97
C ASN A 277 -28.97 0.48 -6.32
N TYR A 278 -28.52 0.99 -5.18
CA TYR A 278 -27.28 0.60 -4.52
C TYR A 278 -27.47 0.54 -3.00
N ASP A 279 -27.31 -0.64 -2.42
CA ASP A 279 -27.47 -0.85 -0.97
C ASP A 279 -26.49 0.01 -0.14
N ASN A 280 -25.23 0.09 -0.59
CA ASN A 280 -24.17 0.86 0.07
C ASN A 280 -23.94 2.21 -0.61
N TRP A 281 -24.99 3.05 -0.66
CA TRP A 281 -24.90 4.37 -1.29
C TRP A 281 -23.98 5.34 -0.51
N ALA A 282 -22.86 5.68 -1.14
CA ALA A 282 -21.77 6.44 -0.51
C ALA A 282 -22.00 7.97 -0.44
N PHE A 283 -23.14 8.48 -0.90
CA PHE A 283 -23.40 9.91 -0.99
C PHE A 283 -24.59 10.36 -0.16
N THR A 284 -24.58 11.62 0.24
CA THR A 284 -25.72 12.30 0.90
C THR A 284 -26.77 12.80 -0.10
N VAL A 285 -26.51 12.68 -1.41
CA VAL A 285 -27.44 13.06 -2.49
C VAL A 285 -28.05 11.83 -3.14
N ASP A 286 -29.30 11.88 -3.58
CA ASP A 286 -30.02 10.70 -4.12
C ASP A 286 -29.52 10.20 -5.47
N LYS A 287 -28.74 11.02 -6.18
CA LYS A 287 -28.21 10.66 -7.48
C LYS A 287 -26.85 11.28 -7.75
N VAL A 288 -26.06 10.53 -8.50
CA VAL A 288 -24.74 10.92 -8.99
C VAL A 288 -24.69 10.61 -10.47
N LYS A 289 -24.06 11.48 -11.27
CA LYS A 289 -23.95 11.26 -12.72
C LYS A 289 -22.49 11.04 -13.10
N VAL A 290 -22.18 9.90 -13.68
CA VAL A 290 -20.83 9.58 -14.19
C VAL A 290 -20.72 9.92 -15.66
N TYR A 291 -19.52 10.29 -16.09
CA TYR A 291 -19.19 10.67 -17.45
C TYR A 291 -17.94 9.94 -17.94
N PHE A 292 -17.99 9.46 -19.17
CA PHE A 292 -16.84 8.96 -19.92
C PHE A 292 -16.56 9.90 -21.09
N LYS A 293 -15.39 10.53 -21.07
CA LYS A 293 -14.97 11.42 -22.17
C LYS A 293 -14.18 10.67 -23.24
N LYS A 294 -13.15 9.93 -22.81
CA LYS A 294 -12.27 9.11 -23.66
C LYS A 294 -11.44 8.18 -22.75
N PRO A 295 -10.68 7.21 -23.29
CA PRO A 295 -9.90 6.28 -22.47
C PRO A 295 -9.08 6.99 -21.38
N ASN A 296 -9.23 6.55 -20.14
CA ASN A 296 -8.61 7.07 -18.92
C ASN A 296 -9.17 8.40 -18.36
N PHE A 297 -10.18 9.02 -18.99
CA PHE A 297 -10.75 10.30 -18.55
C PHE A 297 -12.23 10.15 -18.16
N TYR A 298 -12.45 10.16 -16.84
CA TYR A 298 -13.73 9.83 -16.21
C TYR A 298 -14.09 10.89 -15.16
N PHE A 299 -15.34 11.37 -15.19
CA PHE A 299 -15.84 12.38 -14.26
C PHE A 299 -17.07 11.89 -13.52
N THR A 300 -17.35 12.53 -12.39
CA THR A 300 -18.59 12.35 -11.66
C THR A 300 -19.16 13.69 -11.20
N LYS A 301 -20.46 13.89 -11.40
CA LYS A 301 -21.21 15.03 -10.88
C LYS A 301 -21.93 14.57 -9.61
N ILE A 302 -21.56 15.17 -8.49
CA ILE A 302 -22.15 14.92 -7.18
C ILE A 302 -22.75 16.25 -6.70
N GLY A 303 -24.08 16.30 -6.58
CA GLY A 303 -24.80 17.54 -6.31
C GLY A 303 -24.54 18.60 -7.39
N GLN A 304 -24.07 19.78 -6.98
CA GLN A 304 -23.75 20.91 -7.86
C GLN A 304 -22.25 21.04 -8.18
N LYS A 305 -21.45 19.98 -7.96
CA LYS A 305 -20.01 19.98 -8.19
C LYS A 305 -19.62 18.80 -9.08
N VAL A 306 -18.60 18.99 -9.93
CA VAL A 306 -18.05 17.95 -10.81
C VAL A 306 -16.62 17.65 -10.39
N PHE A 307 -16.34 16.36 -10.23
CA PHE A 307 -15.09 15.81 -9.74
C PHE A 307 -14.49 14.82 -10.73
N ALA A 308 -13.19 14.57 -10.60
CA ALA A 308 -12.50 13.49 -11.30
C ALA A 308 -12.75 12.13 -10.62
N LEU A 309 -12.89 11.07 -11.43
CA LEU A 309 -12.89 9.69 -10.95
C LEU A 309 -11.50 9.04 -10.96
N THR A 310 -10.51 9.64 -11.64
CA THR A 310 -9.13 9.14 -11.70
C THR A 310 -8.13 10.26 -11.48
N GLY A 311 -6.95 9.94 -10.95
CA GLY A 311 -5.84 10.90 -10.79
C GLY A 311 -5.44 11.56 -12.12
N LYS A 312 -5.39 10.78 -13.21
CA LYS A 312 -5.12 11.32 -14.56
C LYS A 312 -6.15 12.36 -14.99
N THR A 313 -7.44 12.14 -14.69
CA THR A 313 -8.49 13.13 -14.95
C THR A 313 -8.29 14.36 -14.07
N SER A 314 -8.00 14.16 -12.79
CA SER A 314 -7.79 15.25 -11.83
C SER A 314 -6.67 16.18 -12.28
N THR A 315 -5.51 15.63 -12.64
CA THR A 315 -4.34 16.40 -13.08
C THR A 315 -4.60 17.13 -14.40
N ARG A 316 -5.17 16.44 -15.41
CA ARG A 316 -5.39 17.04 -16.73
C ARG A 316 -6.40 18.18 -16.72
N PHE A 317 -7.46 18.04 -15.94
CA PHE A 317 -8.58 18.99 -15.92
C PHE A 317 -8.55 19.93 -14.71
N LYS A 318 -7.48 19.89 -13.91
CA LYS A 318 -7.31 20.71 -12.70
C LYS A 318 -8.56 20.70 -11.81
N THR A 319 -9.11 19.51 -11.58
CA THR A 319 -10.31 19.29 -10.76
C THR A 319 -10.00 18.26 -9.68
N PRO A 320 -10.47 18.40 -8.43
CA PRO A 320 -10.22 17.42 -7.39
C PRO A 320 -10.89 16.08 -7.69
N THR A 321 -10.40 15.02 -7.04
CA THR A 321 -11.05 13.71 -7.08
C THR A 321 -12.35 13.75 -6.27
N TYR A 322 -13.23 12.77 -6.53
CA TYR A 322 -14.54 12.70 -5.88
C TYR A 322 -14.46 12.51 -4.35
N PHE A 323 -13.32 12.08 -3.83
CA PHE A 323 -13.02 12.01 -2.39
C PHE A 323 -13.11 13.37 -1.70
N ASN A 324 -12.90 14.47 -2.42
CA ASN A 324 -12.98 15.83 -1.88
C ASN A 324 -14.42 16.38 -1.88
N SER A 325 -15.42 15.55 -2.19
CA SER A 325 -16.81 15.97 -2.17
C SER A 325 -17.34 16.03 -0.73
N GLU A 326 -17.81 17.19 -0.29
CA GLU A 326 -18.56 17.37 0.97
C GLU A 326 -19.85 16.52 1.03
N LYS A 327 -20.29 15.97 -0.11
CA LYS A 327 -21.47 15.12 -0.21
C LYS A 327 -21.14 13.63 -0.13
N LEU A 328 -19.86 13.26 -0.02
CA LEU A 328 -19.44 11.89 0.29
C LEU A 328 -19.68 11.63 1.79
N LYS A 329 -20.27 10.48 2.13
CA LYS A 329 -20.46 10.10 3.54
C LYS A 329 -19.10 9.79 4.19
N PRO A 330 -18.90 10.09 5.49
CA PRO A 330 -17.68 9.71 6.21
C PRO A 330 -17.41 8.20 6.07
N LYS A 331 -16.16 7.83 5.76
CA LYS A 331 -15.70 6.44 5.58
C LYS A 331 -16.38 5.65 4.44
N ALA A 332 -17.07 6.32 3.51
CA ALA A 332 -17.67 5.66 2.36
C ALA A 332 -16.82 5.89 1.10
N TYR A 333 -16.41 4.80 0.44
CA TYR A 333 -15.76 4.84 -0.87
C TYR A 333 -16.78 4.45 -1.95
N ALA A 334 -16.88 5.25 -3.00
CA ALA A 334 -17.79 4.98 -4.11
C ALA A 334 -17.06 4.24 -5.24
N LEU A 335 -16.49 3.09 -4.89
CA LEU A 335 -15.60 2.32 -5.77
C LEU A 335 -16.28 1.90 -7.09
N TYR A 336 -17.60 1.70 -7.04
CA TYR A 336 -18.43 1.38 -8.20
C TYR A 336 -18.50 2.49 -9.25
N LEU A 337 -18.21 3.75 -8.91
CA LEU A 337 -18.38 4.86 -9.86
C LEU A 337 -17.51 4.71 -11.10
N LEU A 338 -16.26 4.25 -10.92
CA LEU A 338 -15.34 4.07 -12.04
C LEU A 338 -15.79 2.92 -12.94
N ASP A 339 -16.25 1.82 -12.36
CA ASP A 339 -16.75 0.67 -13.11
C ASP A 339 -17.99 1.04 -13.91
N GLU A 340 -18.95 1.74 -13.29
CA GLU A 340 -20.14 2.25 -13.97
C GLU A 340 -19.77 3.20 -15.11
N ALA A 341 -18.74 4.04 -14.94
CA ALA A 341 -18.25 4.92 -15.99
C ALA A 341 -17.54 4.15 -17.13
N LYS A 342 -16.82 3.07 -16.82
CA LYS A 342 -16.16 2.21 -17.82
C LYS A 342 -17.16 1.47 -18.72
N THR A 343 -18.33 1.07 -18.19
CA THR A 343 -19.38 0.42 -19.02
C THR A 343 -19.87 1.30 -20.19
N LEU A 344 -19.67 2.63 -20.10
CA LEU A 344 -19.98 3.56 -21.19
C LEU A 344 -19.05 3.40 -22.41
N ASN A 345 -17.86 2.82 -22.22
CA ASN A 345 -16.92 2.50 -23.28
C ASN A 345 -17.36 1.25 -24.07
N GLU A 346 -17.86 0.22 -23.38
CA GLU A 346 -18.09 -1.12 -23.92
C GLU A 346 -19.35 -1.26 -24.78
N LYS A 347 -20.35 -0.39 -24.61
CA LYS A 347 -21.61 -0.37 -25.39
C LYS A 347 -21.46 -0.04 -26.89
N GLN A 348 -20.26 -0.17 -27.47
CA GLN A 348 -19.97 0.02 -28.90
C GLN A 348 -19.26 -1.17 -29.54
N LYS A 349 -18.92 -2.24 -28.80
CA LYS A 349 -18.41 -3.48 -29.43
C LYS A 349 -19.52 -4.43 -29.89
N THR A 350 -20.79 -4.06 -29.73
CA THR A 350 -21.98 -4.87 -30.04
C THR A 350 -23.01 -4.17 -30.93
N THR A 351 -22.57 -3.19 -31.71
CA THR A 351 -23.27 -2.59 -32.85
C THR A 351 -22.25 -2.36 -33.92
#